data_AF-A0A2C9CV93-F1
#
_entry.id   AF-A0A2C9CV93-F1
#
_cell.length_a   1.000
_cell.length_b   1.000
_cell.length_c   1.000
_cell.angle_alpha   90.00
_cell.angle_beta   90.00
_cell.angle_gamma   90.00
#
_symmetry.space_group_name_H-M   'P 1'
#
loop_
_entity.id
_entity.type
_entity.pdbx_description
1 polymer ?
#
loop_
_entity_poly.entity_id
_entity_poly.type
_entity_poly.pdbx_seq_one_letter_code
_entity_poly.pdbx_strand_id
1 'polypeptide(L)'
;MKSPIYVLAIAMVVGVAFWAYQVNYRTRAALEQVAQLQRSIAEEREQISVLQVEWAWLNRPERLEALVELHLATLGLMPLHPDHFGELRMVAYPVQDIFVAPPVLPAAAGQARLPMTLIEAGIETGVVQ
;
A
#
# COMPACT_ATOMS: atom_id res chain seq x y z
N MET A 1 -37.45 27.73 -56.72
CA MET A 1 -37.85 27.06 -55.46
C MET A 1 -36.64 26.43 -54.75
N LYS A 2 -35.63 27.23 -54.37
CA LYS A 2 -34.35 26.72 -53.78
C LYS A 2 -34.11 27.15 -52.33
N SER A 3 -34.90 28.11 -51.84
CA SER A 3 -34.82 28.69 -50.50
C SER A 3 -34.90 27.67 -49.33
N PRO A 4 -35.81 26.66 -49.33
CA PRO A 4 -35.93 25.78 -48.16
C PRO A 4 -34.70 24.90 -47.94
N ILE A 5 -33.96 24.56 -48.99
CA ILE A 5 -32.74 23.73 -48.90
C ILE A 5 -31.63 24.49 -48.16
N TYR A 6 -31.50 25.79 -48.37
CA TYR A 6 -30.48 26.59 -47.67
C TYR A 6 -30.81 26.74 -46.18
N VAL A 7 -32.07 26.97 -45.84
CA VAL A 7 -32.51 27.03 -44.43
C VAL A 7 -32.26 25.70 -43.74
N LEU A 8 -32.58 24.58 -44.40
CA LEU A 8 -32.33 23.23 -43.88
C LEU A 8 -30.83 22.97 -43.69
N ALA A 9 -29.99 23.37 -44.64
CA ALA A 9 -28.54 23.21 -44.55
C ALA A 9 -27.96 24.01 -43.36
N ILE A 10 -28.38 25.26 -43.20
CA ILE A 10 -27.95 26.09 -42.06
C ILE A 10 -28.42 25.46 -40.73
N ALA A 11 -29.67 25.00 -40.66
CA ALA A 11 -30.19 24.33 -39.48
C ALA A 11 -29.39 23.06 -39.14
N MET A 12 -28.99 22.28 -40.15
CA MET A 12 -28.16 21.10 -39.96
C MET A 12 -26.77 21.46 -39.41
N VAL A 13 -26.12 22.49 -39.98
CA VAL A 13 -24.81 22.96 -39.50
C VAL A 13 -24.88 23.45 -38.05
N VAL A 14 -25.91 24.23 -37.70
CA VAL A 14 -26.12 24.70 -36.33
C VAL A 14 -26.36 23.53 -35.38
N GLY A 15 -27.14 22.53 -35.79
CA GLY A 15 -27.37 21.31 -35.00
C GLY A 15 -26.08 20.54 -34.72
N VAL A 16 -25.23 20.36 -35.73
CA VAL A 16 -23.93 19.69 -35.57
C VAL A 16 -22.99 20.49 -34.67
N ALA A 17 -22.94 21.82 -34.83
CA ALA A 17 -22.13 22.69 -33.97
C ALA A 17 -22.56 22.58 -32.50
N PHE A 18 -23.86 22.57 -32.24
CA PHE A 18 -24.41 22.41 -30.89
C PHE A 18 -24.09 21.03 -30.32
N TRP A 19 -24.25 19.96 -31.11
CA TRP A 19 -23.91 18.61 -30.69
C TRP A 19 -22.41 18.46 -30.37
N ALA A 20 -21.54 18.99 -31.22
CA ALA A 20 -20.09 18.96 -31.01
C ALA A 20 -19.68 19.72 -29.73
N TYR A 21 -20.31 20.87 -29.46
CA TYR A 21 -20.09 21.62 -28.22
C TYR A 21 -20.51 20.81 -26.99
N GLN A 22 -21.66 20.14 -27.06
CA GLN A 22 -22.15 19.30 -25.96
C GLN A 22 -21.26 18.08 -25.70
N VAL A 23 -20.77 17.44 -26.77
CA VAL A 23 -19.80 16.34 -26.68
C VAL A 23 -18.50 16.80 -26.03
N ASN A 24 -18.02 17.98 -26.41
CA ASN A 24 -16.81 18.58 -25.82
C ASN A 24 -16.96 18.80 -24.31
N TYR A 25 -18.15 19.19 -23.84
CA TYR A 25 -18.43 19.38 -22.43
C TYR A 25 -18.45 18.07 -21.63
N ARG A 26 -18.97 16.98 -22.21
CA ARG A 26 -19.00 15.66 -21.56
C ARG A 26 -17.60 15.11 -21.29
N THR A 27 -16.62 15.44 -22.14
CA THR A 27 -15.23 15.04 -21.94
C THR A 27 -14.56 15.81 -20.80
N ARG A 28 -14.92 17.08 -20.59
CA ARG A 28 -14.31 17.93 -19.56
C ARG A 28 -14.62 17.46 -18.14
N ALA A 29 -15.84 16.97 -17.89
CA ALA A 29 -16.23 16.47 -16.57
C ALA A 29 -15.41 15.24 -16.13
N ALA A 30 -15.08 14.34 -17.05
CA ALA A 30 -14.25 13.17 -16.74
C ALA A 30 -12.79 13.56 -16.45
N LEU A 31 -12.25 14.55 -17.17
CA LEU A 31 -10.90 15.08 -16.94
C LEU A 31 -10.78 15.77 -15.58
N GLU A 32 -11.83 16.48 -15.15
CA GLU A 32 -11.86 17.18 -13.86
C GLU A 32 -11.85 16.19 -12.68
N GLN A 33 -12.57 15.07 -12.79
CA GLN A 33 -12.59 14.00 -11.79
C GLN A 33 -11.23 13.30 -11.69
N VAL A 34 -10.60 12.99 -12.81
CA VAL A 34 -9.25 12.40 -12.82
C VAL A 34 -8.24 13.34 -12.19
N ALA A 35 -8.31 14.64 -12.49
CA ALA A 35 -7.42 15.65 -11.92
C ALA A 35 -7.64 15.85 -10.41
N GLN A 36 -8.87 15.69 -9.89
CA GLN A 36 -9.13 15.67 -8.45
C GLN A 36 -8.53 14.42 -7.79
N LEU A 37 -8.76 13.23 -8.37
CA LEU A 37 -8.25 11.98 -7.82
C LEU A 37 -6.72 11.91 -7.82
N GLN A 38 -6.07 12.44 -8.86
CA GLN A 38 -4.61 12.53 -8.89
C GLN A 38 -4.05 13.46 -7.80
N ARG A 39 -4.77 14.53 -7.45
CA ARG A 39 -4.39 15.42 -6.35
C ARG A 39 -4.49 14.73 -4.99
N SER A 40 -5.58 14.00 -4.73
CA SER A 40 -5.72 13.25 -3.46
C SER A 40 -4.65 12.15 -3.33
N ILE A 41 -4.32 11.44 -4.42
CA ILE A 41 -3.24 10.46 -4.43
C ILE A 41 -1.88 11.11 -4.14
N ALA A 42 -1.63 12.31 -4.67
CA ALA A 42 -0.39 13.03 -4.41
C ALA A 42 -0.24 13.44 -2.94
N GLU A 43 -1.32 13.92 -2.32
CA GLU A 43 -1.36 14.28 -0.89
C GLU A 43 -1.12 13.06 0.02
N GLU A 44 -1.73 11.91 -0.28
CA GLU A 44 -1.50 10.68 0.49
C GLU A 44 -0.07 10.16 0.34
N ARG A 45 0.51 10.25 -0.87
CA ARG A 45 1.90 9.82 -1.13
C ARG A 45 2.93 10.68 -0.40
N GLU A 46 2.63 11.94 -0.13
CA GLU A 46 3.50 12.82 0.64
C GLU A 46 3.71 12.28 2.07
N GLN A 47 2.66 11.76 2.70
CA GLN A 47 2.75 11.16 4.04
C GLN A 47 3.63 9.91 4.05
N ILE A 48 3.51 9.07 3.02
CA ILE A 48 4.33 7.87 2.87
C ILE A 48 5.81 8.24 2.69
N SER A 49 6.10 9.29 1.94
CA SER A 49 7.47 9.80 1.73
C SER A 49 8.13 10.19 3.06
N VAL A 50 7.39 10.89 3.94
CA VAL A 50 7.89 11.27 5.27
C VAL A 50 8.20 10.04 6.12
N LEU A 51 7.32 9.04 6.15
CA LEU A 51 7.55 7.82 6.93
C LEU A 51 8.75 7.01 6.41
N GLN A 52 8.99 7.00 5.09
CA GLN A 52 10.17 6.36 4.52
C GLN A 52 11.47 7.07 4.93
N VAL A 53 11.45 8.40 5.03
CA VAL A 53 12.58 9.18 5.56
C VAL A 53 12.84 8.86 7.03
N GLU A 54 11.79 8.75 7.84
CA GLU A 54 11.90 8.38 9.25
C GLU A 54 12.47 6.97 9.42
N TRP A 55 12.02 6.01 8.60
CA TRP A 55 12.56 4.65 8.59
C TRP A 55 14.03 4.63 8.17
N ALA A 56 14.39 5.36 7.12
CA ALA A 56 15.78 5.48 6.67
C ALA A 56 16.67 6.15 7.72
N TRP A 57 16.13 7.08 8.52
CA TRP A 57 16.82 7.66 9.67
C TRP A 57 17.00 6.66 10.82
N LEU A 58 15.98 5.87 11.14
CA LEU A 58 16.04 4.91 12.24
C LEU A 58 16.96 3.72 11.93
N ASN A 59 17.02 3.28 10.66
CA ASN A 59 17.84 2.17 10.21
C ASN A 59 19.25 2.55 9.72
N ARG A 60 19.75 3.73 10.09
CA ARG A 60 21.14 4.10 9.75
C ARG A 60 22.13 3.10 10.35
N PRO A 61 22.94 2.41 9.53
CA PRO A 61 23.82 1.34 10.00
C PRO A 61 24.83 1.86 11.03
N GLU A 62 25.31 3.11 10.89
CA GLU A 62 26.27 3.68 11.86
C GLU A 62 25.66 3.83 13.26
N ARG A 63 24.35 4.15 13.37
CA ARG A 63 23.66 4.21 14.68
C ARG A 63 23.44 2.83 15.27
N LEU A 64 23.11 1.84 14.44
CA LEU A 64 22.92 0.47 14.88
C LEU A 64 24.24 -0.12 15.38
N GLU A 65 25.34 0.14 14.69
CA GLU A 65 26.69 -0.27 15.09
C GLU A 65 27.10 0.36 16.42
N ALA A 66 26.91 1.67 16.59
CA ALA A 66 27.21 2.37 17.84
C ALA A 66 26.34 1.91 19.03
N LEU A 67 25.05 1.61 18.80
CA LEU A 67 24.14 1.08 19.83
C LEU A 67 24.53 -0.33 20.26
N VAL A 68 24.92 -1.18 19.31
CA VAL A 68 25.44 -2.51 19.57
C VAL A 68 26.72 -2.39 20.40
N GLU A 69 27.69 -1.59 19.97
CA GLU A 69 28.97 -1.39 20.66
C GLU A 69 28.82 -0.90 22.10
N LEU A 70 27.90 0.05 22.35
CA LEU A 70 27.63 0.56 23.68
C LEU A 70 27.00 -0.51 24.61
N HIS A 71 26.17 -1.40 24.07
CA HIS A 71 25.47 -2.42 24.84
C HIS A 71 26.18 -3.78 24.85
N LEU A 72 27.30 -3.94 24.14
CA LEU A 72 28.09 -5.18 24.08
C LEU A 72 28.51 -5.65 25.48
N ALA A 73 28.88 -4.73 26.37
CA ALA A 73 29.30 -5.04 27.73
C ALA A 73 28.15 -5.53 28.63
N THR A 74 26.90 -5.11 28.36
CA THR A 74 25.72 -5.47 29.15
C THR A 74 25.02 -6.70 28.62
N LEU A 75 24.94 -6.84 27.29
CA LEU A 75 24.25 -7.95 26.65
C LEU A 75 25.18 -9.13 26.37
N GLY A 76 26.50 -8.94 26.24
CA GLY A 76 27.45 -10.01 25.93
C GLY A 76 27.27 -10.62 24.54
N LEU A 77 26.54 -9.94 23.65
CA LEU A 77 26.33 -10.39 22.28
C LEU A 77 27.53 -9.99 21.41
N MET A 78 28.31 -10.97 20.98
CA MET A 78 29.32 -10.79 19.93
C MET A 78 28.58 -10.54 18.59
N PRO A 79 28.98 -9.56 17.76
CA PRO A 79 28.34 -9.31 16.48
C PRO A 79 28.26 -10.60 15.65
N LEU A 80 27.06 -10.92 15.16
CA LEU A 80 26.83 -12.09 14.31
C LEU A 80 27.57 -11.88 12.99
N HIS A 81 28.69 -12.58 12.78
CA HIS A 81 29.36 -12.60 11.49
C HIS A 81 28.50 -13.36 10.47
N PRO A 82 28.47 -12.97 9.18
CA PRO A 82 27.75 -13.68 8.13
C PRO A 82 28.02 -15.21 8.08
N ASP A 83 29.22 -15.61 8.50
CA ASP A 83 29.64 -17.01 8.56
C ASP A 83 28.97 -17.81 9.70
N HIS A 84 28.31 -17.14 10.65
CA HIS A 84 27.59 -17.78 11.77
C HIS A 84 26.14 -18.14 11.42
N PHE A 85 25.64 -17.74 10.25
CA PHE A 85 24.33 -18.17 9.77
C PHE A 85 24.47 -19.59 9.17
N GLY A 86 23.92 -20.60 9.86
CA GLY A 86 23.82 -21.95 9.32
C GLY A 86 22.93 -22.00 8.08
N GLU A 87 23.13 -22.98 7.19
CA GLU A 87 22.26 -23.16 6.03
C GLU A 87 20.80 -23.35 6.48
N LEU A 88 19.83 -22.76 5.76
CA LEU A 88 18.39 -22.84 6.10
C LEU A 88 17.90 -24.29 6.32
N ARG A 89 18.56 -25.28 5.72
CA ARG A 89 18.26 -26.71 5.88
C ARG A 89 18.68 -27.32 7.22
N MET A 90 19.49 -26.62 8.02
CA MET A 90 19.96 -27.08 9.33
C MET A 90 19.05 -26.62 10.49
N VAL A 91 18.07 -25.76 10.20
CA VAL A 91 17.10 -25.30 11.21
C VAL A 91 15.97 -26.31 11.27
N ALA A 92 15.96 -27.14 12.32
CA ALA A 92 14.83 -28.02 12.60
C ALA A 92 13.58 -27.17 12.86
N TYR A 93 12.55 -27.34 12.02
CA TYR A 93 11.25 -26.73 12.30
C TYR A 93 10.74 -27.34 13.61
N PRO A 94 10.33 -26.52 14.60
CA PRO A 94 9.74 -27.06 15.81
C PRO A 94 8.51 -27.87 15.39
N VAL A 95 8.48 -29.15 15.75
CA VAL A 95 7.25 -29.94 15.68
C VAL A 95 6.26 -29.19 16.56
N GLN A 96 5.19 -28.64 15.98
CA GLN A 96 4.10 -28.14 16.81
C GLN A 96 3.55 -29.33 17.58
N ASP A 97 3.95 -29.47 18.83
CA ASP A 97 3.16 -30.23 19.79
C ASP A 97 1.77 -29.62 19.71
N ILE A 98 0.83 -30.38 19.14
CA ILE A 98 -0.57 -30.00 19.11
C ILE A 98 -0.93 -29.81 20.58
N PHE A 99 -1.03 -28.55 21.00
CA PHE A 99 -1.48 -28.22 22.35
C PHE A 99 -2.94 -28.66 22.41
N VAL A 100 -3.17 -29.90 22.83
CA VAL A 100 -4.48 -30.35 23.27
C VAL A 100 -4.72 -29.61 24.56
N ALA A 101 -5.35 -28.43 24.45
CA ALA A 101 -5.80 -27.70 25.62
C ALA A 101 -6.59 -28.69 26.49
N PRO A 102 -6.27 -28.84 27.79
CA PRO A 102 -7.12 -29.61 28.68
C PRO A 102 -8.56 -29.10 28.55
N PRO A 103 -9.59 -29.97 28.64
CA PRO A 103 -10.97 -29.58 28.42
C PRO A 103 -11.25 -28.34 29.26
N VAL A 104 -11.47 -27.22 28.56
CA VAL A 104 -11.64 -25.91 29.18
C VAL A 104 -12.93 -25.98 29.97
N LEU A 105 -12.84 -26.18 31.28
CA LEU A 105 -13.92 -25.82 32.19
C LEU A 105 -14.24 -24.36 31.89
N PRO A 106 -15.51 -23.96 31.73
CA PRO A 106 -15.87 -22.62 31.28
C PRO A 106 -15.32 -21.58 32.26
N ALA A 107 -14.12 -21.08 31.96
CA ALA A 107 -13.52 -19.94 32.63
C ALA A 107 -14.28 -18.73 32.13
N ALA A 108 -14.98 -18.10 33.06
CA ALA A 108 -15.78 -16.91 32.90
C ALA A 108 -15.18 -15.91 31.90
N ALA A 109 -16.07 -15.40 31.06
CA ALA A 109 -15.91 -14.28 30.14
C ALA A 109 -14.76 -13.32 30.49
N GLY A 110 -13.74 -13.30 29.63
CA GLY A 110 -12.64 -12.35 29.65
C GLY A 110 -12.06 -12.22 28.25
N GLN A 111 -12.75 -11.44 27.42
CA GLN A 111 -12.53 -11.25 26.00
C GLN A 111 -11.20 -10.51 25.71
N ALA A 112 -10.07 -11.20 25.79
CA ALA A 112 -8.79 -10.70 25.30
C ALA A 112 -8.73 -10.86 23.78
N ARG A 113 -9.32 -9.87 23.09
CA ARG A 113 -9.25 -9.70 21.64
C ARG A 113 -7.79 -9.42 21.26
N LEU A 114 -7.09 -10.40 20.69
CA LEU A 114 -5.76 -10.19 20.10
C LEU A 114 -5.93 -9.34 18.83
N PRO A 115 -5.16 -8.25 18.65
CA PRO A 115 -5.23 -7.44 17.44
C PRO A 115 -4.72 -8.24 16.23
N MET A 116 -5.62 -8.38 15.27
CA MET A 116 -5.45 -8.64 13.84
C MET A 116 -3.99 -8.78 13.37
N THR A 117 -3.59 -10.01 13.03
CA THR A 117 -2.32 -10.32 12.40
C THR A 117 -2.24 -9.64 11.02
N LEU A 118 -1.10 -9.00 10.73
CA LEU A 118 -0.74 -8.38 9.43
C LEU A 118 -0.61 -9.37 8.26
N ILE A 119 -1.24 -10.55 8.36
CA ILE A 119 -1.25 -11.61 7.35
C ILE A 119 -2.53 -11.54 6.49
N GLU A 120 -3.59 -10.86 6.96
CA GLU A 120 -4.80 -10.62 6.14
C GLU A 120 -4.79 -9.30 5.35
N ALA A 121 -3.83 -8.39 5.61
CA ALA A 121 -3.63 -7.23 4.75
C ALA A 121 -2.85 -7.68 3.50
N GLY A 122 -3.59 -8.27 2.54
CA GLY A 122 -3.09 -8.78 1.28
C GLY A 122 -2.10 -7.83 0.60
N ILE A 123 -0.82 -8.13 0.76
CA ILE A 123 0.20 -7.78 -0.22
C ILE A 123 0.31 -9.02 -1.10
N GLU A 124 -0.54 -9.07 -2.11
CA GLU A 124 -0.26 -9.86 -3.29
C GLU A 124 1.13 -9.45 -3.78
N THR A 125 2.13 -10.30 -3.57
CA THR A 125 3.36 -10.26 -4.33
C THR A 125 3.03 -10.65 -5.77
N GLY A 126 2.45 -9.70 -6.49
CA GLY A 126 2.39 -9.70 -7.93
C GLY A 126 3.75 -9.26 -8.48
N VAL A 127 4.51 -10.28 -8.93
CA VAL A 127 5.44 -10.28 -10.08
C VAL A 127 6.67 -9.34 -9.94
N VAL A 128 7.90 -9.84 -10.05
CA VAL A 128 8.78 -9.87 -11.24
C VAL A 128 10.19 -10.05 -10.63
N GLN A 129 11.10 -10.98 -10.93
CA GLN A 129 11.32 -12.00 -11.97
C GLN A 129 11.67 -13.33 -11.31
#